data_AF-A0A8T3Q4Q0-F1
#
_entry.id   AF-A0A8T3Q4Q0-F1
#
_cell.length_a   1.000
_cell.length_b   1.000
_cell.length_c   1.000
_cell.angle_alpha   90.00
_cell.angle_beta   90.00
_cell.angle_gamma   90.00
#
_symmetry.space_group_name_H-M   'P 1'
#
loop_
_entity.id
_entity.type
_entity.pdbx_description
1 polymer ?
#
loop_
_entity_poly.entity_id
_entity_poly.type
_entity_poly.pdbx_seq_one_letter_code
_entity_poly.pdbx_strand_id
1 'polypeptide(L)'
;MIIWWLTNRVDRAAAPDRQVVIELAIGGVDAPQCWLLVARDAEPTLCLEDPRLADDRYVYVEADAAALFPIARGTRSWSDGLADGSVSVYGDPALVAALPGWFVGTDQPMRTGGLTQAVAVA
;
A
#
# COMPACT_ATOMS: atom_id res chain seq x y z
N MET A 1 -10.18 9.66 -0.45
CA MET A 1 -10.29 8.41 -1.23
C MET A 1 -9.50 7.31 -0.53
N ILE A 2 -9.85 6.03 -0.68
CA ILE A 2 -9.22 4.89 0.03
C ILE A 2 -7.70 4.93 -0.08
N ILE A 3 -7.19 5.09 -1.30
CA ILE A 3 -5.75 5.12 -1.57
C ILE A 3 -5.05 6.26 -0.82
N TRP A 4 -5.62 7.46 -0.81
CA TRP A 4 -5.06 8.58 -0.04
C TRP A 4 -4.91 8.27 1.45
N TRP A 5 -5.95 7.68 2.06
CA TRP A 5 -5.88 7.29 3.46
C TRP A 5 -4.85 6.19 3.71
N LEU A 6 -4.73 5.25 2.76
CA LEU A 6 -3.74 4.18 2.83
C LEU A 6 -2.30 4.72 2.73
N THR A 7 -2.04 5.67 1.84
CA THR A 7 -0.75 6.40 1.74
C THR A 7 -0.38 7.05 3.07
N ASN A 8 -1.34 7.67 3.75
CA ASN A 8 -1.12 8.33 5.06
C ASN A 8 -0.96 7.37 6.24
N ARG A 9 -1.16 6.07 6.01
CA ARG A 9 -0.95 5.02 7.00
C ARG A 9 0.43 4.38 6.90
N VAL A 10 1.21 4.67 5.87
CA VAL A 10 2.58 4.15 5.76
C VAL A 10 3.45 4.71 6.89
N ASP A 11 4.05 3.82 7.66
CA ASP A 11 5.10 4.12 8.61
C ASP A 11 6.45 4.15 7.89
N ARG A 12 6.95 5.35 7.61
CA ARG A 12 8.25 5.56 6.93
C ARG A 12 9.42 5.00 7.73
N ALA A 13 9.30 4.84 9.05
CA ALA A 13 10.35 4.26 9.88
C ALA A 13 10.28 2.72 9.91
N ALA A 14 9.17 2.12 9.49
CA ALA A 14 9.05 0.66 9.34
C ALA A 14 9.12 0.20 7.88
N ALA A 15 9.03 1.13 6.92
CA ALA A 15 9.14 0.85 5.50
C ALA A 15 10.52 0.24 5.13
N PRO A 16 10.62 -0.50 4.01
CA PRO A 16 11.86 -1.13 3.58
C PRO A 16 12.96 -0.11 3.23
N ASP A 17 14.22 -0.48 3.49
CA ASP A 17 15.39 0.35 3.14
C ASP A 17 15.49 0.63 1.64
N ARG A 18 15.02 -0.33 0.84
CA ARG A 18 14.94 -0.24 -0.61
C ARG A 18 13.52 0.14 -1.02
N GLN A 19 13.36 1.04 -1.99
CA GLN A 19 12.05 1.41 -2.53
C GLN A 19 11.24 0.20 -3.05
N VAL A 20 10.07 -0.05 -2.49
CA VAL A 20 9.18 -1.16 -2.89
C VAL A 20 7.92 -0.56 -3.51
N VAL A 21 7.36 -1.28 -4.48
CA VAL A 21 6.10 -0.95 -5.13
C VAL A 21 5.02 -1.83 -4.52
N ILE A 22 3.96 -1.21 -4.03
CA ILE A 22 2.72 -1.90 -3.69
C ILE A 22 1.74 -1.66 -4.83
N GLU A 23 1.53 -2.66 -5.67
CA GLU A 23 0.50 -2.62 -6.70
C GLU A 23 -0.85 -2.97 -6.07
N LEU A 24 -1.85 -2.11 -6.27
CA LEU A 24 -3.17 -2.23 -5.68
C LEU A 24 -4.19 -2.49 -6.78
N ALA A 25 -4.65 -3.73 -6.86
CA ALA A 25 -5.79 -4.14 -7.66
C ALA A 25 -7.04 -4.12 -6.76
N ILE A 26 -7.82 -3.04 -6.84
CA ILE A 26 -9.06 -2.92 -6.08
C ILE A 26 -10.19 -3.57 -6.87
N GLY A 27 -10.81 -4.62 -6.33
CA GLY A 27 -11.91 -5.31 -6.99
C GLY A 27 -13.12 -4.41 -7.26
N GLY A 28 -13.73 -4.61 -8.43
CA GLY A 28 -14.83 -3.81 -8.97
C GLY A 28 -14.70 -3.62 -10.48
N VAL A 29 -15.82 -3.42 -11.19
CA VAL A 29 -15.80 -3.10 -12.63
C VAL A 29 -15.15 -1.72 -12.80
N ASP A 30 -14.11 -1.63 -13.64
CA ASP A 30 -13.38 -0.41 -14.00
C ASP A 30 -12.57 0.30 -12.89
N ALA A 31 -12.21 -0.40 -11.81
CA ALA A 31 -11.32 0.19 -10.81
C ALA A 31 -9.90 0.35 -11.37
N PRO A 32 -9.30 1.57 -11.35
CA PRO A 32 -7.95 1.77 -11.84
C PRO A 32 -6.93 1.08 -10.93
N GLN A 33 -6.01 0.32 -11.53
CA GLN A 33 -4.79 -0.10 -10.84
C GLN A 33 -3.99 1.14 -10.43
N CYS A 34 -3.38 1.08 -9.25
CA CYS A 34 -2.45 2.11 -8.82
C CYS A 34 -1.27 1.50 -8.09
N TRP A 35 -0.18 2.25 -8.05
CA TRP A 35 1.07 1.81 -7.46
C TRP A 35 1.46 2.78 -6.35
N LEU A 36 1.66 2.26 -5.15
CA LEU A 36 2.15 3.01 -4.02
C LEU A 36 3.63 2.68 -3.80
N LEU A 37 4.50 3.66 -4.05
CA LEU A 37 5.93 3.50 -3.76
C LEU A 37 6.19 3.84 -2.29
N VAL A 38 6.87 2.92 -1.61
CA VAL A 38 7.25 3.04 -0.20
C VAL A 38 8.76 2.83 -0.06
N ALA A 39 9.40 3.66 0.75
CA ALA A 39 10.80 3.49 1.14
C ALA A 39 11.03 4.11 2.51
N ARG A 40 12.01 3.60 3.26
CA ARG A 40 12.40 4.15 4.55
C ARG A 40 12.72 5.64 4.42
N ASP A 41 12.21 6.42 5.36
CA ASP A 41 12.43 7.87 5.48
C ASP A 41 11.97 8.73 4.28
N ALA A 42 11.36 8.12 3.26
CA ALA A 42 10.81 8.81 2.09
C ALA A 42 9.30 9.01 2.22
N GLU A 43 8.78 10.09 1.65
CA GLU A 43 7.34 10.26 1.51
C GLU A 43 6.76 9.21 0.54
N PRO A 44 5.71 8.47 0.94
CA PRO A 44 5.07 7.52 0.06
C PRO A 44 4.48 8.24 -1.16
N THR A 45 4.70 7.68 -2.35
CA THR A 45 4.28 8.29 -3.60
C THR A 45 3.22 7.45 -4.28
N LEU A 46 2.08 8.06 -4.61
CA LEU A 46 1.04 7.42 -5.40
C LEU A 46 1.31 7.65 -6.89
N CYS A 47 1.42 6.55 -7.63
CA CYS A 47 1.55 6.52 -9.08
C CYS A 47 0.27 5.95 -9.72
N LEU A 48 -0.13 6.56 -10.82
CA LEU A 48 -1.26 6.13 -11.66
C LEU A 48 -0.80 5.32 -12.88
N GLU A 49 0.51 5.17 -13.04
CA GLU A 49 1.18 4.37 -14.06
C GLU A 49 2.24 3.51 -13.38
N ASP A 50 2.52 2.34 -13.95
CA ASP A 50 3.51 1.41 -13.41
C ASP A 50 4.91 2.07 -13.40
N PRO A 51 5.57 2.15 -12.22
CA PRO A 51 6.92 2.71 -12.11
C PRO A 51 8.01 1.84 -12.75
N ARG A 52 7.71 0.60 -13.17
CA ARG A 52 8.61 -0.33 -13.87
C ARG A 52 9.94 -0.56 -13.15
N LEU A 53 9.88 -0.79 -11.83
CA LEU A 53 11.03 -1.26 -11.06
C LEU A 53 11.29 -2.75 -11.34
N ALA A 54 12.36 -3.31 -10.78
CA ALA A 54 12.62 -4.76 -10.87
C ALA A 54 11.52 -5.57 -10.17
N ASP A 55 11.16 -6.74 -10.72
CA ASP A 55 10.07 -7.60 -10.24
C ASP A 55 10.20 -7.98 -8.75
N ASP A 56 11.43 -8.14 -8.25
CA ASP A 56 11.72 -8.43 -6.84
C ASP A 56 11.42 -7.26 -5.88
N ARG A 57 10.92 -6.14 -6.41
CA ARG A 57 10.50 -4.92 -5.70
C ARG A 57 9.00 -4.76 -5.66
N TYR A 58 8.22 -5.69 -6.22
CA TYR A 58 6.77 -5.60 -6.23
C TYR A 58 6.15 -6.46 -5.13
N VAL A 59 5.15 -5.87 -4.48
CA VAL A 59 4.14 -6.58 -3.72
C VAL A 59 2.80 -6.24 -4.34
N TYR A 60 2.07 -7.28 -4.72
CA TYR A 60 0.78 -7.13 -5.35
C TYR A 60 -0.32 -7.41 -4.34
N VAL A 61 -1.31 -6.53 -4.31
CA VAL A 61 -2.42 -6.56 -3.35
C VAL A 61 -3.72 -6.61 -4.13
N GLU A 62 -4.49 -7.66 -3.88
CA GLU A 62 -5.85 -7.83 -4.41
C GLU A 62 -6.87 -7.78 -3.28
N ALA A 63 -7.81 -6.85 -3.37
CA ALA A 63 -8.86 -6.68 -2.37
C ALA A 63 -10.02 -5.81 -2.89
N ASP A 64 -11.24 -6.02 -2.42
CA ASP A 64 -12.33 -5.08 -2.70
C ASP A 64 -12.17 -3.78 -1.89
N ALA A 65 -12.81 -2.70 -2.37
CA ALA A 65 -12.87 -1.44 -1.65
C ALA A 65 -13.43 -1.60 -0.22
N ALA A 66 -14.36 -2.54 -0.01
CA ALA A 66 -14.94 -2.85 1.29
C ALA A 66 -13.92 -3.42 2.29
N ALA A 67 -12.90 -4.14 1.81
CA ALA A 67 -11.82 -4.69 2.64
C ALA A 67 -10.71 -3.66 2.91
N LEU A 68 -10.34 -2.87 1.90
CA LEU A 68 -9.29 -1.85 2.04
C LEU A 68 -9.73 -0.60 2.80
N PHE A 69 -11.00 -0.20 2.73
CA PHE A 69 -11.47 1.01 3.39
C PHE A 69 -11.26 0.97 4.92
N PRO A 70 -11.63 -0.10 5.66
CA PRO A 70 -11.33 -0.21 7.10
C PRO A 70 -9.84 -0.17 7.43
N ILE A 71 -8.98 -0.77 6.59
CA ILE A 71 -7.52 -0.74 6.76
C ILE A 71 -6.99 0.68 6.57
N ALA A 72 -7.41 1.34 5.50
CA ALA A 72 -7.05 2.73 5.21
C ALA A 72 -7.56 3.68 6.31
N ARG A 73 -8.70 3.38 6.96
CA ARG A 73 -9.23 4.11 8.12
C ARG A 73 -8.58 3.73 9.45
N GLY A 74 -7.81 2.64 9.49
CA GLY A 74 -7.11 2.16 10.68
C GLY A 74 -8.06 1.56 11.71
N THR A 75 -9.26 1.16 11.29
CA THR A 75 -10.21 0.42 12.13
C THR A 75 -10.02 -1.09 11.97
N ARG A 76 -9.10 -1.51 11.09
CA ARG A 76 -8.72 -2.89 10.81
C ARG A 76 -7.23 -2.95 10.47
N SER A 77 -6.53 -4.01 10.86
CA SER A 77 -5.13 -4.20 10.48
C SER A 77 -4.98 -4.93 9.13
N TRP A 78 -3.81 -4.81 8.52
CA TRP A 78 -3.45 -5.64 7.35
C TRP A 78 -3.45 -7.14 7.70
N SER A 79 -2.92 -7.50 8.87
CA SER A 79 -2.89 -8.88 9.35
C SER A 79 -4.29 -9.49 9.44
N ASP A 80 -5.29 -8.73 9.89
CA ASP A 80 -6.68 -9.21 9.95
C ASP A 80 -7.27 -9.43 8.55
N GLY A 81 -6.93 -8.58 7.57
CA GLY A 81 -7.39 -8.72 6.18
C GLY A 81 -6.75 -9.90 5.45
N LEU A 82 -5.48 -10.17 5.75
CA LEU A 82 -4.76 -11.34 5.25
C LEU A 82 -5.30 -12.64 5.87
N ALA A 83 -5.53 -12.63 7.19
CA ALA A 83 -5.94 -13.82 7.93
C ALA A 83 -7.32 -14.36 7.53
N ASP A 84 -8.26 -13.49 7.17
CA ASP A 84 -9.60 -13.89 6.73
C ASP A 84 -9.76 -14.01 5.21
N GLY A 85 -8.69 -13.74 4.45
CA GLY A 85 -8.66 -13.82 3.00
C GLY A 85 -9.39 -12.69 2.26
N SER A 86 -9.86 -11.64 2.94
CA SER A 86 -10.45 -10.47 2.30
C SER A 86 -9.42 -9.57 1.58
N VAL A 87 -8.14 -9.77 1.90
CA VAL A 87 -6.99 -9.18 1.21
C VAL A 87 -6.03 -10.31 0.84
N SER A 88 -5.67 -10.38 -0.44
CA SER A 88 -4.66 -11.30 -0.95
C SER A 88 -3.39 -10.52 -1.28
N VAL A 89 -2.23 -11.06 -0.90
CA VAL A 89 -0.93 -10.43 -1.15
C VAL A 89 0.05 -11.46 -1.72
N TYR A 90 0.72 -11.08 -2.80
CA TYR A 90 1.68 -11.93 -3.52
C TYR A 90 2.89 -11.13 -4.01
N GLY A 91 3.96 -11.81 -4.42
CA GLY A 91 5.23 -11.21 -4.81
C GLY A 91 6.41 -11.88 -4.12
N ASP A 92 7.48 -11.13 -3.88
CA ASP A 92 8.66 -11.61 -3.15
C ASP A 92 8.27 -12.05 -1.71
N PRO A 93 8.59 -13.28 -1.27
CA PRO A 93 8.14 -13.80 0.03
C PRO A 93 8.55 -12.96 1.24
N ALA A 94 9.74 -12.34 1.19
CA ALA A 94 10.21 -11.50 2.30
C ALA A 94 9.44 -10.18 2.36
N LEU A 95 9.12 -9.60 1.19
CA LEU A 95 8.30 -8.40 1.11
C LEU A 95 6.84 -8.67 1.53
N VAL A 96 6.24 -9.77 1.07
CA VAL A 96 4.88 -10.18 1.44
C VAL A 96 4.75 -10.34 2.95
N ALA A 97 5.71 -11.03 3.59
CA ALA A 97 5.71 -11.23 5.03
C ALA A 97 5.90 -9.93 5.83
N ALA A 98 6.66 -8.97 5.28
CA ALA A 98 6.96 -7.71 5.94
C ALA A 98 5.86 -6.65 5.77
N LEU A 99 5.04 -6.74 4.71
CA LEU A 99 4.06 -5.71 4.32
C LEU A 99 3.17 -5.22 5.47
N PRO A 100 2.59 -6.07 6.33
CA PRO A 100 1.73 -5.60 7.43
C PRO A 100 2.43 -4.63 8.38
N GLY A 101 3.76 -4.78 8.54
CA GLY A 101 4.57 -3.94 9.42
C GLY A 101 4.92 -2.57 8.84
N TRP A 102 4.67 -2.31 7.56
CA TRP A 102 4.98 -1.02 6.92
C TRP A 102 3.92 0.04 7.18
N PHE A 103 2.85 -0.30 7.89
CA PHE A 103 1.72 0.59 8.17
C PHE A 103 1.53 0.78 9.67
N VAL A 104 1.12 1.98 10.07
CA VAL A 104 0.80 2.27 11.47
C VAL A 104 -0.36 1.42 11.94
N GLY A 105 -0.30 0.99 13.20
CA GLY A 105 -1.34 0.18 13.84
C GLY A 105 -2.70 0.88 13.95
N THR A 106 -3.73 0.12 14.30
CA THR A 106 -5.12 0.61 14.43
C THR A 106 -5.31 1.58 15.59
N ASP A 107 -4.38 1.60 16.54
CA ASP A 107 -4.33 2.51 17.71
C ASP A 107 -3.76 3.89 17.36
N GLN A 108 -3.11 4.03 16.20
CA GLN A 108 -2.44 5.25 15.79
C GLN A 108 -3.34 6.14 14.90
N PRO A 109 -3.39 7.47 15.18
CA PRO A 109 -4.11 8.39 14.31
C PRO A 109 -3.45 8.48 12.94
N MET A 110 -4.27 8.69 11.90
CA MET A 110 -3.79 8.87 10.54
C MET A 110 -2.93 10.14 10.43
N ARG A 111 -1.83 10.07 9.67
CA ARG A 111 -1.00 11.25 9.40
C ARG A 111 -1.74 12.21 8.45
N THR A 112 -1.58 13.51 8.64
CA THR A 112 -2.23 14.54 7.80
C THR A 112 -1.31 15.06 6.69
N GLY A 113 -0.39 14.23 6.20
CA GLY A 113 0.61 14.62 5.19
C GLY A 113 -0.03 14.97 3.85
N GLY A 114 0.55 15.95 3.14
CA GLY A 114 0.12 16.32 1.79
C GLY A 114 0.51 15.25 0.77
N LEU A 115 -0.34 15.01 -0.24
CA LEU A 115 0.02 14.14 -1.37
C LEU A 115 1.09 14.80 -2.23
N THR A 116 2.15 14.06 -2.52
CA THR A 116 2.89 14.27 -3.78
C THR A 116 2.41 13.22 -4.76
N GLN A 117 1.58 13.63 -5.72
CA GLN A 117 1.23 12.79 -6.86
C GLN A 117 2.34 12.93 -7.89
N ALA A 118 3.00 11.83 -8.26
CA ALA A 118 3.95 11.82 -9.36
C ALA A 118 3.29 11.20 -10.59
N VAL A 119 3.35 11.92 -11.71
CA VAL A 119 3.12 11.33 -13.03
C VAL A 119 4.49 10.86 -13.52
N ALA A 120 4.67 9.57 -13.77
CA ALA A 120 5.88 9.09 -14.39
C ALA A 120 5.92 9.65 -15.83
N VAL A 121 6.95 10.42 -16.17
CA VAL A 121 7.16 10.84 -17.55
C VAL A 121 7.81 9.67 -18.28
N ALA A 122 7.18 9.24 -19.37
CA ALA A 122 7.59 8.12 -20.23
C ALA A 122 9.02 8.23 -20.77
#